data_AF-A0A7V0IT26-F1
#
_entry.id   AF-A0A7V0IT26-F1
#
_cell.length_a   1.000
_cell.length_b   1.000
_cell.length_c   1.000
_cell.angle_alpha   90.00
_cell.angle_beta   90.00
_cell.angle_gamma   90.00
#
_symmetry.space_group_name_H-M   'P 1'
#
loop_
_entity.id
_entity.type
_entity.pdbx_description
1 polymer ?
#
loop_
_entity_poly.entity_id
_entity_poly.type
_entity_poly.pdbx_seq_one_letter_code
_entity_poly.pdbx_strand_id
1 'polypeptide(L)' 'MDVIDGLDDALANNHRLHAVRADLARRAGKTRLARTAYHAALELCTNEVEQRYLTHRLATLDPPNP' A
#
# COMPACT_ATOMS: atom_id res chain seq x y z
N MET A 1 -7.38 30.21 -3.67
CA MET A 1 -7.54 28.77 -3.91
C MET A 1 -6.18 28.26 -4.30
N ASP A 2 -5.37 28.08 -3.26
CA ASP A 2 -3.97 27.75 -3.34
C ASP A 2 -3.79 26.32 -3.84
N VAL A 3 -2.92 26.15 -4.83
CA VAL A 3 -2.56 24.86 -5.43
C VAL A 3 -1.85 23.93 -4.42
N ILE A 4 -1.61 24.44 -3.20
CA ILE A 4 -0.85 23.79 -2.12
C ILE A 4 -1.75 22.94 -1.21
N ASP A 5 -3.06 23.17 -1.12
CA ASP A 5 -3.98 22.28 -0.37
C ASP A 5 -4.01 20.85 -0.97
N GLY A 6 -3.78 20.71 -2.29
CA GLY A 6 -3.66 19.40 -2.95
C GLY A 6 -2.31 18.71 -2.73
N LEU A 7 -1.32 19.41 -2.17
CA LEU A 7 0.04 18.90 -1.91
C LEU A 7 0.16 18.23 -0.53
N ASP A 8 -0.65 18.63 0.46
CA ASP A 8 -0.76 17.91 1.74
C ASP A 8 -1.45 16.54 1.57
N ASP A 9 -2.45 16.45 0.69
CA ASP A 9 -3.00 15.17 0.16
C ASP A 9 -1.95 14.38 -0.67
N ALA A 10 -0.95 15.08 -1.19
CA ALA A 10 0.20 14.48 -1.87
C ALA A 10 1.35 14.09 -0.92
N LEU A 11 1.17 14.18 0.40
CA LEU A 11 2.13 13.76 1.44
C LEU A 11 1.51 12.95 2.60
N ALA A 12 0.19 12.81 2.64
CA ALA A 12 -0.48 11.56 3.08
C ALA A 12 0.13 10.31 2.39
N ASN A 13 0.82 10.54 1.28
CA ASN A 13 1.61 9.66 0.42
C ASN A 13 2.74 8.82 1.03
N ASN A 14 2.84 8.62 2.36
CA ASN A 14 3.67 7.51 2.84
C ASN A 14 2.99 6.16 2.59
N HIS A 15 1.67 6.02 2.81
CA HIS A 15 0.99 4.75 2.52
C HIS A 15 1.02 4.42 1.03
N ARG A 16 0.83 5.41 0.15
CA ARG A 16 0.92 5.20 -1.30
C ARG A 16 2.32 4.81 -1.74
N LEU A 17 3.37 5.42 -1.16
CA LEU A 17 4.75 5.00 -1.39
C LEU A 17 4.97 3.54 -0.96
N HIS A 18 4.48 3.15 0.21
CA HIS A 18 4.57 1.77 0.70
C HIS A 18 3.77 0.79 -0.16
N ALA A 19 2.59 1.19 -0.65
CA ALA A 19 1.77 0.40 -1.57
C ALA A 19 2.49 0.16 -2.90
N VAL A 20 3.07 1.20 -3.50
CA VAL A 20 3.87 1.09 -4.74
C VAL A 20 5.09 0.19 -4.52
N ARG A 21 5.80 0.35 -3.39
CA ARG A 21 6.92 -0.54 -3.03
C ARG A 21 6.48 -2.00 -2.91
N ALA A 22 5.31 -2.25 -2.34
CA ALA A 22 4.73 -3.58 -2.21
C ALA A 22 4.41 -4.19 -3.58
N ASP A 23 3.79 -3.41 -4.47
CA ASP A 23 3.46 -3.80 -5.83
C ASP A 23 4.70 -4.17 -6.65
N LEU A 24 5.76 -3.36 -6.56
CA LEU A 24 7.03 -3.61 -7.24
C LEU A 24 7.74 -4.84 -6.67
N ALA A 25 7.78 -4.99 -5.35
CA ALA A 25 8.35 -6.16 -4.70
C ALA A 25 7.63 -7.45 -5.10
N ARG A 26 6.29 -7.42 -5.19
CA ARG A 26 5.47 -8.55 -5.65
C ARG A 26 5.84 -8.96 -7.08
N ARG A 27 5.91 -8.01 -8.01
CA ARG A 27 6.29 -8.26 -9.42
C ARG A 27 7.71 -8.82 -9.53
N ALA A 28 8.60 -8.42 -8.62
CA ALA A 28 9.96 -8.94 -8.54
C ALA A 28 10.08 -10.30 -7.82
N GLY A 29 8.96 -10.94 -7.44
CA GLY A 29 8.96 -12.22 -6.71
C GLY A 29 9.41 -12.11 -5.23
N LYS A 30 9.57 -10.89 -4.71
CA LYS A 30 10.03 -10.63 -3.34
C LYS A 30 8.84 -10.57 -2.38
N THR A 31 8.13 -11.70 -2.21
CA THR A 31 6.87 -11.79 -1.45
C THR A 31 6.97 -11.25 -0.01
N ARG A 32 8.05 -11.57 0.71
CA ARG A 32 8.27 -11.06 2.08
C ARG A 32 8.37 -9.54 2.12
N LEU A 33 9.09 -8.94 1.17
CA LEU A 33 9.23 -7.49 1.07
C LEU A 33 7.89 -6.84 0.68
N ALA A 34 7.12 -7.49 -0.20
CA ALA A 34 5.79 -7.03 -0.58
C ALA A 34 4.84 -7.03 0.62
N ARG A 35 4.85 -8.08 1.45
CA ARG A 35 4.06 -8.17 2.68
C ARG A 35 4.39 -7.04 3.65
N THR A 36 5.67 -6.84 3.97
CA THR A 36 6.10 -5.77 4.88
C THR A 36 5.67 -4.39 4.37
N ALA A 37 5.79 -4.16 3.07
CA ALA A 37 5.40 -2.88 2.47
C ALA A 37 3.88 -2.67 2.46
N TYR A 38 3.05 -3.71 2.23
CA TYR A 38 1.59 -3.57 2.36
C TYR A 38 1.15 -3.30 3.80
N HIS A 39 1.79 -3.93 4.80
CA HIS A 39 1.50 -3.61 6.20
C HIS A 39 1.83 -2.15 6.54
N ALA A 40 3.01 -1.68 6.16
CA ALA A 40 3.38 -0.27 6.34
C ALA A 40 2.43 0.70 5.61
N ALA A 41 1.88 0.29 4.46
CA ALA A 41 0.85 1.05 3.78
C ALA A 41 -0.46 1.09 4.59
N LEU A 42 -0.91 -0.05 5.12
CA LEU A 42 -2.12 -0.14 5.93
C LEU A 42 -2.03 0.67 7.23
N GLU A 43 -0.87 0.67 7.89
CA GLU A 43 -0.65 1.44 9.12
C GLU A 43 -0.79 2.95 8.92
N LEU A 44 -0.50 3.46 7.71
CA LEU A 44 -0.53 4.88 7.39
C LEU A 44 -1.79 5.30 6.60
N CYS A 45 -2.61 4.34 6.17
CA CYS A 45 -3.77 4.58 5.34
C CYS A 45 -5.01 4.87 6.20
N THR A 46 -5.48 6.11 6.24
CA THR A 46 -6.68 6.50 7.00
C THR A 46 -7.99 6.32 6.23
N ASN A 47 -7.92 6.08 4.91
CA ASN A 47 -9.08 5.88 4.06
C ASN A 47 -9.52 4.41 4.04
N GLU A 48 -10.75 4.12 4.49
CA GLU A 48 -11.32 2.77 4.59
C GLU A 48 -11.46 2.05 3.23
N VAL A 49 -11.66 2.79 2.13
CA VAL A 49 -11.70 2.21 0.78
C VAL A 49 -10.32 1.72 0.38
N GLU A 50 -9.29 2.54 0.62
CA GLU A 50 -7.90 2.19 0.33
C GLU A 50 -7.40 1.07 1.25
N GLN A 51 -7.77 1.05 2.53
CA GLN A 51 -7.41 -0.03 3.46
C GLN A 51 -7.97 -1.39 3.01
N ARG A 52 -9.24 -1.45 2.59
CA ARG A 52 -9.84 -2.68 2.05
C ARG A 52 -9.11 -3.16 0.80
N TYR A 53 -8.77 -2.23 -0.09
CA TYR A 53 -8.00 -2.54 -1.28
C TYR A 53 -6.61 -3.12 -0.93
N LEU A 54 -5.84 -2.46 -0.06
CA LEU A 54 -4.51 -2.91 0.36
C LEU A 54 -4.55 -4.26 1.08
N THR A 55 -5.57 -4.50 1.91
CA THR A 55 -5.77 -5.78 2.61
C THR A 55 -6.04 -6.92 1.62
N HIS A 56 -6.90 -6.69 0.63
CA HIS A 56 -7.16 -7.68 -0.42
C HIS A 56 -5.88 -7.98 -1.21
N ARG A 57 -5.10 -6.96 -1.57
CA ARG A 57 -3.81 -7.14 -2.26
C ARG A 57 -2.81 -7.94 -1.41
N LEU A 58 -2.74 -7.67 -0.11
CA LEU A 58 -1.91 -8.43 0.82
C LEU A 58 -2.32 -9.92 0.88
N ALA A 59 -3.62 -10.22 0.93
CA ALA A 59 -4.11 -11.60 0.95
C ALA A 59 -3.72 -12.39 -0.31
N THR A 60 -3.61 -11.74 -1.47
CA THR A 60 -3.13 -12.39 -2.71
C THR A 60 -1.65 -12.77 -2.70
N LEU A 61 -0.87 -12.34 -1.68
CA LEU A 61 0.53 -12.73 -1.52
C LEU A 61 0.71 -14.06 -0.79
N ASP A 62 -0.27 -14.47 0.02
CA ASP A 62 -0.26 -15.83 0.55
C ASP A 62 -0.65 -16.77 -0.60
N PRO A 63 0.11 -17.86 -0.83
CA PRO A 63 -0.36 -18.89 -1.74
C PRO A 63 -1.74 -19.34 -1.24
N PRO A 64 -2.70 -19.65 -2.14
CA PRO A 64 -3.95 -20.26 -1.71
C PRO A 64 -3.58 -21.49 -0.88
N ASN A 65 -3.88 -21.44 0.42
CA ASN A 65 -3.70 -22.59 1.28
C ASN A 65 -4.58 -23.70 0.68
N PRO A 66 -4.03 -24.87 0.32
CA PRO A 66 -4.83 -25.99 -0.13
C PRO A 66 -5.82 -26.45 0.96
#